data_AF-A0A1I8BAV7-F1
#
_entry.id   AF-A0A1I8BAV7-F1
#
_cell.length_a   1.000
_cell.length_b   1.000
_cell.length_c   1.000
_cell.angle_alpha   90.00
_cell.angle_beta   90.00
_cell.angle_gamma   90.00
#
_symmetry.space_group_name_H-M   'P 1'
#
loop_
_entity.id
_entity.type
_entity.pdbx_description
1 polymer ?
#
loop_
_entity_poly.entity_id
_entity_poly.type
_entity_poly.pdbx_seq_one_letter_code
_entity_poly.pdbx_strand_id
1 'polypeptide(L)'
;MISNIAVLCNAFVIAFTSDFIPKMYYRMTQGTLHGYVDETLSYFDSTGLEFENSGYPKQIYCRYWDLRRPPCSLLENYNFTKFNIACADNYEFTDSWWIILAFRLAFVLVFELIVLTIKAMFAYIIPDMPTEIIKQLRRERYLMRQAVLQRRDSLELDNTTNETNSDSDILGDFDDEEEENNLNEQINNKNNLPKTNFQREAKEFDAMKRLFSKKRIPSMSTKQQNKWNIWKILTM
;
A
#
# COMPACT_ATOMS: atom_id res chain seq x y z
N MET A 1 1.14 -7.03 -9.20
CA MET A 1 0.24 -7.63 -8.16
C MET A 1 0.97 -8.49 -7.12
N ILE A 2 1.53 -9.67 -7.45
CA ILE A 2 2.19 -10.54 -6.44
C ILE A 2 3.35 -9.81 -5.72
N SER A 3 4.16 -9.05 -6.46
CA SER A 3 5.24 -8.23 -5.89
C SER A 3 4.75 -7.13 -4.93
N ASN A 4 3.52 -6.62 -5.11
CA ASN A 4 2.95 -5.59 -4.23
C ASN A 4 2.45 -6.22 -2.93
N ILE A 5 1.78 -7.38 -3.03
CA ILE A 5 1.33 -8.14 -1.86
C ILE A 5 2.53 -8.64 -1.05
N ALA A 6 3.59 -9.13 -1.70
CA ALA A 6 4.80 -9.59 -1.01
C ALA A 6 5.46 -8.46 -0.18
N VAL A 7 5.55 -7.25 -0.74
CA VAL A 7 6.05 -6.07 -0.02
C VAL A 7 5.19 -5.75 1.19
N LEU A 8 3.86 -5.80 1.04
CA LEU A 8 2.93 -5.53 2.13
C LEU A 8 3.07 -6.59 3.24
N CYS A 9 3.11 -7.87 2.89
CA CYS A 9 3.34 -8.95 3.85
C CYS A 9 4.65 -8.79 4.61
N ASN A 10 5.75 -8.45 3.92
CA ASN A 10 7.04 -8.21 4.56
C ASN A 10 6.97 -7.03 5.54
N ALA A 11 6.25 -5.97 5.19
CA ALA A 11 6.03 -4.83 6.09
C ALA A 11 5.29 -5.26 7.37
N PHE A 12 4.21 -6.04 7.22
CA PHE A 12 3.45 -6.58 8.35
C PHE A 12 4.29 -7.51 9.22
N VAL A 13 5.07 -8.41 8.62
CA VAL A 13 5.98 -9.30 9.34
C VAL A 13 6.95 -8.47 10.18
N ILE A 14 7.61 -7.49 9.59
CA ILE A 14 8.54 -6.63 10.34
C ILE A 14 7.81 -5.85 11.45
N ALA A 15 6.64 -5.29 11.19
CA ALA A 15 5.91 -4.49 12.17
C ALA A 15 5.38 -5.29 13.37
N PHE A 16 4.86 -6.50 13.13
CA PHE A 16 4.15 -7.29 14.14
C PHE A 16 5.01 -8.36 14.80
N THR A 17 5.99 -8.93 14.09
CA THR A 17 6.86 -9.98 14.65
C THR A 17 8.13 -9.42 15.30
N SER A 18 8.53 -8.19 14.96
CA SER A 18 9.71 -7.55 15.54
C SER A 18 9.38 -6.74 16.79
N ASP A 19 10.32 -6.72 17.72
CA ASP A 19 10.31 -5.82 18.88
C ASP A 19 10.79 -4.41 18.56
N PHE A 20 11.06 -4.08 17.29
CA PHE A 20 11.57 -2.77 16.91
C PHE A 20 10.64 -1.62 17.34
N ILE A 21 9.35 -1.73 17.04
CA ILE A 21 8.35 -0.70 17.35
C ILE A 21 8.16 -0.49 18.86
N PRO A 22 7.90 -1.53 19.69
CA PRO A 22 7.75 -1.32 21.12
C PRO A 22 9.04 -0.83 21.80
N LYS A 23 10.23 -1.28 21.36
CA LYS A 23 11.52 -0.76 21.88
C LYS A 23 11.75 0.69 21.49
N MET A 24 11.39 1.07 20.27
CA MET A 24 11.47 2.46 19.82
C MET A 24 10.55 3.36 20.64
N TYR A 25 9.30 2.95 20.83
CA TYR A 25 8.33 3.68 21.65
C TYR A 25 8.85 3.86 23.09
N TYR A 26 9.32 2.78 23.70
CA TYR A 26 9.87 2.81 25.06
C TYR A 26 11.07 3.74 25.19
N ARG A 27 12.02 3.67 24.26
CA ARG A 27 13.19 4.55 24.24
C ARG A 27 12.78 6.01 24.05
N MET A 28 11.74 6.28 23.27
CA MET A 28 11.23 7.64 23.06
C MET A 28 10.61 8.23 24.32
N THR A 29 9.95 7.41 25.15
CA THR A 29 9.30 7.86 26.40
C THR A 29 10.26 7.93 27.59
N GLN A 30 11.09 6.90 27.78
CA GLN A 30 11.98 6.77 28.93
C GLN A 30 13.44 7.19 28.67
N GLY A 31 13.80 7.46 27.41
CA GLY A 31 15.16 7.83 26.97
C GLY A 31 16.17 6.67 26.96
N THR A 32 16.03 5.70 27.88
CA THR A 32 16.86 4.49 27.99
C THR A 32 16.06 3.22 27.69
N LEU A 33 16.75 2.10 27.47
CA LEU A 33 16.13 0.76 27.35
C LEU A 33 16.23 -0.04 28.67
N HIS A 34 16.77 0.57 29.73
CA HIS A 34 16.86 -0.05 31.04
C HIS A 34 15.46 -0.18 31.65
N GLY A 35 15.10 -1.38 32.13
CA GLY A 35 13.76 -1.65 32.65
C GLY A 35 12.71 -2.00 31.58
N TYR A 36 13.07 -2.03 30.29
CA TYR A 36 12.14 -2.36 29.20
C TYR A 36 11.42 -3.70 29.43
N VAL A 37 12.16 -4.75 29.78
CA VAL A 37 11.59 -6.08 30.01
C VAL A 37 10.58 -6.04 31.16
N ASP A 38 10.89 -5.34 32.24
CA ASP A 38 10.00 -5.24 33.40
C ASP A 38 8.72 -4.46 33.09
N GLU A 39 8.75 -3.45 32.22
CA GLU A 39 7.54 -2.73 31.81
C GLU A 39 6.73 -3.48 30.74
N THR A 40 7.38 -4.29 29.89
CA THR A 40 6.69 -5.07 28.85
C THR A 40 6.07 -6.38 29.33
N LEU A 41 6.35 -6.79 30.58
CA LEU A 41 5.81 -8.01 31.16
C LEU A 41 4.57 -7.70 31.99
N SER A 42 3.46 -8.36 31.65
CA SER A 42 2.22 -8.34 32.43
C SER A 42 2.23 -9.39 33.52
N TYR A 43 1.55 -9.11 34.63
CA TYR A 43 1.35 -10.06 35.72
C TYR A 43 0.07 -10.88 35.50
N PHE A 44 0.18 -12.18 35.70
CA PHE A 44 -0.91 -13.15 35.69
C PHE A 44 -1.06 -13.76 37.08
N ASP A 45 -2.30 -13.85 37.57
CA ASP A 45 -2.60 -14.52 38.83
C ASP A 45 -2.65 -16.04 38.63
N SER A 46 -1.65 -16.74 39.15
CA SER A 46 -1.54 -18.20 39.06
C SER A 46 -2.08 -18.92 40.30
N THR A 47 -2.70 -18.21 41.25
CA THR A 47 -3.25 -18.84 42.47
C THR A 47 -4.34 -19.87 42.18
N GLY A 48 -5.11 -19.68 41.10
CA GLY A 48 -6.13 -20.61 40.62
C GLY A 48 -5.60 -21.75 39.75
N LEU A 49 -4.31 -21.78 39.43
CA LEU A 49 -3.69 -22.87 38.67
C LEU A 49 -3.04 -23.86 39.63
N GLU A 50 -3.79 -24.89 40.01
CA GLU A 50 -3.24 -25.99 40.81
C GLU A 50 -2.44 -26.94 39.92
N PHE A 51 -1.11 -26.84 39.99
CA PHE A 51 -0.21 -27.79 39.34
C PHE A 51 0.13 -28.93 40.31
N GLU A 52 -0.70 -29.97 40.30
CA GLU A 52 -0.43 -31.21 41.02
C GLU A 52 0.89 -31.83 40.51
N ASN A 53 1.80 -32.16 41.42
CA ASN A 53 3.11 -32.80 41.12
C ASN A 53 4.12 -31.97 40.32
N SER A 54 3.97 -30.65 40.26
CA SER A 54 5.09 -29.83 39.80
C SER A 54 6.17 -29.83 40.89
N GLY A 55 7.39 -30.29 40.59
CA GLY A 55 8.54 -30.22 41.51
C GLY A 55 9.02 -28.78 41.78
N TYR A 56 8.14 -27.80 41.60
CA TYR A 56 8.39 -26.37 41.66
C TYR A 56 7.61 -25.77 42.84
N PRO A 57 8.15 -24.72 43.49
CA PRO A 57 7.42 -24.02 44.54
C PRO A 57 6.13 -23.39 43.98
N LYS A 58 5.08 -23.34 44.81
CA LYS A 58 3.81 -22.71 44.46
C LYS A 58 4.02 -21.25 44.06
N GLN A 59 3.86 -20.94 42.78
CA GLN A 59 3.98 -19.58 42.26
C GLN A 59 2.65 -18.85 42.40
N ILE A 60 2.69 -17.67 43.03
CA ILE A 60 1.51 -16.82 43.26
C ILE A 60 1.16 -16.02 42.01
N TYR A 61 2.19 -15.60 41.27
CA TYR A 61 2.02 -14.88 40.02
C TYR A 61 3.02 -15.34 38.98
N CYS A 62 2.64 -15.23 37.71
CA CYS A 62 3.53 -15.45 36.56
C CYS A 62 3.62 -14.16 35.75
N ARG A 63 4.73 -13.98 35.02
CA ARG A 63 4.90 -12.86 34.09
C ARG A 63 4.87 -13.37 32.66
N TYR A 64 4.14 -12.68 31.80
CA TYR A 64 4.03 -13.05 30.38
C TYR A 64 4.14 -11.82 29.50
N TRP A 65 4.54 -12.05 28.26
CA TRP A 65 4.73 -11.00 27.27
C TRP A 65 3.37 -10.52 26.75
N ASP A 66 2.84 -9.49 27.39
CA ASP A 66 1.64 -8.78 26.95
C ASP A 66 1.63 -7.40 27.61
N LEU A 67 0.86 -6.48 27.06
CA LEU A 67 0.65 -5.15 27.65
C LEU A 67 -0.77 -5.04 28.22
N ARG A 68 -1.06 -5.87 29.23
CA ARG A 68 -2.33 -5.92 29.95
C ARG A 68 -2.21 -5.43 31.39
N ARG A 69 -3.33 -4.99 31.93
CA ARG A 69 -3.44 -4.55 33.32
C ARG A 69 -3.46 -5.77 34.25
N PRO A 70 -2.74 -5.73 35.38
CA PRO A 70 -2.83 -6.77 36.38
C PRO A 70 -4.20 -6.75 37.08
N PRO A 71 -4.66 -7.90 37.62
CA PRO A 71 -5.87 -7.93 38.42
C PRO A 71 -5.66 -7.16 39.73
N CYS A 72 -6.70 -6.46 40.20
CA CYS A 72 -6.61 -5.64 41.42
C CYS A 72 -6.40 -6.51 42.66
N SER A 73 -6.99 -7.72 42.68
CA SER A 73 -6.82 -8.72 43.74
C SER A 73 -5.35 -9.06 44.01
N LEU A 74 -4.54 -9.19 42.96
CA LEU A 74 -3.12 -9.51 43.05
C LEU A 74 -2.30 -8.33 43.60
N LEU A 75 -2.70 -7.09 43.26
CA LEU A 75 -2.05 -5.87 43.71
C LEU A 75 -2.28 -5.61 45.22
N GLU A 76 -3.50 -5.88 45.69
CA GLU A 76 -3.90 -5.75 47.10
C GLU A 76 -3.20 -6.79 47.98
N ASN A 77 -3.19 -8.06 47.55
CA ASN A 77 -2.61 -9.17 48.33
C ASN A 77 -1.08 -9.04 48.56
N TYR A 78 -0.37 -8.24 47.77
CA TYR A 78 1.09 -8.17 47.81
C TYR A 78 1.64 -6.78 48.16
N ASN A 79 0.81 -5.85 48.65
CA ASN A 79 1.21 -4.46 48.93
C ASN A 79 1.93 -3.77 47.74
N PHE A 80 1.57 -4.15 46.51
CA PHE A 80 2.15 -3.57 45.29
C PHE A 80 1.54 -2.19 44.97
N THR A 81 0.54 -1.78 45.76
CA THR A 81 -0.09 -0.45 45.81
C THR A 81 0.88 0.72 46.01
N LYS A 82 2.17 0.44 46.26
CA LYS A 82 3.24 1.46 46.24
C LYS A 82 3.51 2.03 44.84
N PHE A 83 3.14 1.31 43.77
CA PHE A 83 3.26 1.80 42.39
C PHE A 83 1.90 2.28 41.88
N ASN A 84 1.84 3.47 41.28
CA ASN A 84 0.63 4.01 40.63
C ASN A 84 0.30 3.20 39.35
N ILE A 85 -0.07 1.93 39.49
CA ILE A 85 -0.44 1.04 38.39
C ILE A 85 -1.96 0.94 38.32
N ALA A 86 -2.49 1.21 37.14
CA ALA A 86 -3.91 0.98 36.88
C ALA A 86 -4.19 -0.53 36.80
N CYS A 87 -5.06 -1.04 37.67
CA CYS A 87 -5.46 -2.45 37.71
C CYS A 87 -6.83 -2.67 37.04
N ALA A 88 -7.08 -3.90 36.57
CA ALA A 88 -8.37 -4.34 36.04
C ALA A 88 -8.50 -5.86 36.16
N ASP A 89 -9.54 -6.34 36.83
CA ASP A 89 -9.70 -7.79 37.11
C ASP A 89 -9.91 -8.64 35.85
N ASN A 90 -10.37 -8.03 34.75
CA ASN A 90 -10.62 -8.70 33.47
C ASN A 90 -9.43 -8.69 32.51
N TYR A 91 -8.20 -8.43 32.99
CA TYR A 91 -6.98 -8.40 32.16
C TYR A 91 -7.11 -7.51 30.91
N GLU A 92 -7.64 -6.30 31.11
CA GLU A 92 -7.83 -5.33 30.03
C GLU A 92 -6.50 -4.85 29.45
N PHE A 93 -6.52 -4.43 28.19
CA PHE A 93 -5.34 -3.85 27.54
C PHE A 93 -4.95 -2.52 28.20
N THR A 94 -3.64 -2.26 28.30
CA THR A 94 -3.11 -0.97 28.72
C THR A 94 -3.21 0.07 27.60
N ASP A 95 -3.15 1.35 27.94
CA ASP A 95 -3.19 2.43 26.95
C ASP A 95 -1.97 2.37 26.02
N SER A 96 -0.82 1.95 26.56
CA SER A 96 0.42 1.69 25.81
C SER A 96 0.22 0.65 24.70
N TRP A 97 -0.63 -0.35 24.89
CA TRP A 97 -0.92 -1.37 23.87
C TRP A 97 -1.52 -0.73 22.62
N TRP A 98 -2.50 0.16 22.79
CA TRP A 98 -3.16 0.86 21.68
C TRP A 98 -2.20 1.80 20.95
N ILE A 99 -1.33 2.48 21.69
CA ILE A 99 -0.33 3.38 21.12
C ILE A 99 0.68 2.57 20.26
N ILE A 100 1.20 1.47 20.79
CA ILE A 100 2.12 0.59 20.05
C ILE A 100 1.45 0.03 18.80
N LEU A 101 0.17 -0.39 18.90
CA LEU A 101 -0.59 -0.85 17.74
C LEU A 101 -0.70 0.23 16.66
N ALA A 102 -1.00 1.47 17.04
CA ALA A 102 -1.05 2.59 16.12
C ALA A 102 0.31 2.84 15.43
N PHE A 103 1.41 2.79 16.18
CA PHE A 103 2.75 2.91 15.60
C PHE A 103 3.12 1.75 14.65
N ARG A 104 2.70 0.52 14.96
CA ARG A 104 2.88 -0.63 14.05
C ARG A 104 2.16 -0.40 12.72
N LEU A 105 0.92 0.07 12.76
CA LEU A 105 0.16 0.39 11.55
C LEU A 105 0.77 1.57 10.78
N ALA A 106 1.21 2.62 11.47
CA ALA A 106 1.88 3.75 10.86
C ALA A 106 3.19 3.34 10.16
N PHE A 107 3.97 2.45 10.78
CA PHE A 107 5.20 1.91 10.19
C PHE A 107 4.93 1.18 8.87
N VAL A 108 3.86 0.37 8.79
CA VAL A 108 3.48 -0.32 7.55
C VAL A 108 3.18 0.69 6.43
N LEU A 109 2.46 1.77 6.72
CA LEU A 109 2.16 2.83 5.75
C LEU A 109 3.42 3.56 5.26
N VAL A 110 4.34 3.88 6.18
CA VAL A 110 5.62 4.53 5.84
C VAL A 110 6.48 3.60 4.99
N PHE A 111 6.56 2.31 5.35
CA PHE A 111 7.31 1.32 4.60
C PHE A 111 6.76 1.17 3.17
N GLU A 112 5.43 1.12 3.02
CA GLU A 112 4.79 1.08 1.71
C GLU A 112 5.12 2.33 0.88
N LEU A 113 5.07 3.53 1.49
CA LEU A 113 5.44 4.78 0.80
C LEU A 113 6.89 4.77 0.33
N ILE A 114 7.83 4.30 1.16
CA ILE A 114 9.26 4.20 0.80
C ILE A 114 9.43 3.24 -0.37
N VAL A 115 8.82 2.05 -0.31
CA VAL A 115 8.96 1.06 -1.39
C VAL A 115 8.30 1.54 -2.68
N LEU A 116 7.17 2.22 -2.62
CA LEU A 116 6.55 2.85 -3.80
C LEU A 116 7.47 3.91 -4.41
N THR A 117 8.15 4.70 -3.58
CA THR A 117 9.12 5.69 -4.04
C THR A 117 10.31 5.04 -4.75
N ILE A 118 10.85 3.96 -4.17
CA ILE A 118 11.95 3.20 -4.77
C ILE A 118 11.52 2.57 -6.10
N LYS A 119 10.32 1.99 -6.17
CA LYS A 119 9.76 1.45 -7.42
C LYS A 119 9.62 2.53 -8.49
N ALA A 120 9.12 3.71 -8.12
CA ALA A 120 9.00 4.83 -9.04
C ALA A 120 10.37 5.32 -9.53
N MET A 121 11.38 5.33 -8.65
CA MET A 121 12.75 5.68 -9.01
C MET A 121 13.37 4.69 -10.00
N PHE A 122 13.18 3.39 -9.81
CA PHE A 122 13.63 2.38 -10.78
C PHE A 122 12.89 2.46 -12.11
N ALA A 123 11.57 2.68 -12.09
CA ALA A 123 10.79 2.89 -13.32
C ALA A 123 11.20 4.16 -14.07
N TYR A 124 11.73 5.16 -13.36
CA TYR A 124 12.28 6.36 -13.97
C TYR A 124 13.66 6.11 -14.62
N ILE A 125 14.53 5.33 -13.98
CA ILE A 125 15.88 5.03 -14.48
C ILE A 125 15.84 4.12 -15.72
N ILE A 126 14.98 3.11 -15.72
CA ILE A 126 14.92 2.11 -16.79
C ILE A 126 13.68 2.40 -17.64
N PRO A 127 13.78 3.15 -18.75
CA PRO A 127 12.66 3.28 -19.67
C PRO A 127 12.36 1.91 -20.31
N ASP A 128 11.08 1.53 -20.31
CA ASP A 128 10.57 0.21 -20.72
C ASP A 128 10.90 -0.21 -22.17
N MET A 129 11.45 0.68 -23.00
CA MET A 129 11.79 0.38 -24.39
C MET A 129 13.25 0.72 -24.72
N PRO A 130 14.08 -0.27 -25.07
CA PRO A 130 15.43 -0.01 -25.53
C PRO A 130 15.41 0.74 -26.87
N THR A 131 16.32 1.71 -27.03
CA THR A 131 16.37 2.63 -28.18
C THR A 131 16.52 1.92 -29.53
N GLU A 132 17.13 0.75 -29.57
CA GLU A 132 17.32 -0.01 -30.81
C GLU A 132 16.00 -0.55 -31.40
N ILE A 133 15.06 -0.97 -30.55
CA ILE A 133 13.75 -1.43 -31.02
C ILE A 133 12.93 -0.23 -31.53
N ILE A 134 13.04 0.94 -30.91
CA ILE A 134 12.41 2.18 -31.42
C ILE A 134 12.93 2.51 -32.82
N LYS A 135 14.24 2.41 -33.02
CA LYS A 135 14.87 2.69 -34.32
C LYS A 135 14.41 1.69 -35.38
N GLN A 136 14.38 0.39 -35.05
CA GLN A 136 13.92 -0.66 -35.96
C GLN A 136 12.44 -0.49 -36.32
N LEU A 137 11.58 -0.25 -35.34
CA LEU A 137 10.14 -0.04 -35.58
C LEU A 137 9.86 1.23 -36.40
N ARG A 138 10.64 2.30 -36.18
CA ARG A 138 10.53 3.54 -36.95
C ARG A 138 10.98 3.33 -38.40
N ARG A 139 12.01 2.52 -38.62
CA ARG A 139 12.49 2.13 -39.95
C ARG A 139 11.44 1.30 -40.70
N GLU A 140 10.87 0.28 -40.07
CA GLU A 140 9.81 -0.54 -40.68
C GLU A 140 8.59 0.30 -41.06
N ARG A 141 8.14 1.21 -40.18
CA ARG A 141 7.04 2.13 -40.47
C ARG A 141 7.34 3.08 -41.63
N TYR A 142 8.57 3.56 -41.72
CA TYR A 142 8.98 4.45 -42.80
C TYR A 142 8.97 3.75 -44.16
N LEU A 143 9.51 2.52 -44.22
CA LEU A 143 9.52 1.71 -45.43
C LEU A 143 8.10 1.33 -45.89
N MET A 144 7.22 0.95 -44.96
CA MET A 144 5.81 0.68 -45.29
C MET A 144 5.12 1.90 -45.89
N ARG A 145 5.32 3.11 -45.33
CA ARG A 145 4.73 4.35 -45.87
C ARG A 145 5.21 4.66 -47.27
N GLN A 146 6.50 4.48 -47.55
CA GLN A 146 7.04 4.70 -48.90
C GLN A 146 6.43 3.73 -49.92
N ALA A 147 6.28 2.45 -49.55
CA ALA A 147 5.70 1.44 -50.45
C ALA A 147 4.24 1.75 -50.82
N VAL A 148 3.45 2.30 -49.88
CA VAL A 148 2.06 2.70 -50.13
C VAL A 148 2.00 3.93 -51.05
N LEU A 149 2.82 4.96 -50.80
CA LEU A 149 2.85 6.16 -51.65
C LEU A 149 3.28 5.85 -53.08
N GLN A 150 4.34 5.03 -53.24
CA GLN A 150 4.79 4.62 -54.58
C GLN A 150 3.71 3.84 -55.34
N ARG A 151 2.93 3.02 -54.63
CA ARG A 151 1.77 2.34 -55.23
C ARG A 151 0.70 3.34 -55.67
N ARG A 152 0.40 4.36 -54.86
CA ARG A 152 -0.58 5.41 -55.20
C ARG A 152 -0.14 6.22 -56.43
N ASP A 153 1.11 6.67 -56.49
CA ASP A 153 1.66 7.42 -57.63
C ASP A 153 1.64 6.60 -58.94
N SER A 154 1.88 5.29 -58.85
CA SER A 154 1.83 4.41 -60.03
C SER A 154 0.42 4.21 -60.59
N LEU A 155 -0.61 4.24 -59.73
CA LEU A 155 -2.02 4.17 -60.15
C LEU A 155 -2.48 5.49 -60.78
N GLU A 156 -1.97 6.63 -60.30
CA GLU A 156 -2.29 7.95 -60.84
C GLU A 156 -1.70 8.15 -62.26
N LEU A 157 -0.50 7.61 -62.51
CA LEU A 157 0.14 7.63 -63.83
C LEU A 157 -0.59 6.74 -64.86
N ASP A 158 -1.10 5.58 -64.42
CA ASP A 158 -1.89 4.67 -65.28
C ASP A 158 -3.26 5.29 -65.63
N ASN A 159 -3.90 5.97 -64.69
CA ASN A 159 -5.13 6.72 -64.95
C ASN A 159 -4.91 7.87 -65.95
N THR A 160 -3.78 8.57 -65.87
CA THR A 160 -3.45 9.67 -66.80
C THR A 160 -3.12 9.16 -68.21
N THR A 161 -2.67 7.92 -68.35
CA THR A 161 -2.33 7.33 -69.67
C THR A 161 -3.58 6.78 -70.38
N ASN A 162 -4.67 6.53 -69.66
CA ASN A 162 -5.92 6.02 -70.22
C ASN A 162 -6.91 7.12 -70.66
N GLU A 163 -6.64 8.41 -70.43
CA GLU A 163 -7.48 9.52 -70.88
C GLU A 163 -7.20 10.00 -72.33
N THR A 164 -7.11 9.08 -73.30
CA THR A 164 -7.25 9.45 -74.72
C THR A 164 -8.27 8.64 -75.53
N ASN A 165 -9.16 7.84 -74.93
CA ASN A 165 -10.31 7.31 -75.68
C ASN A 165 -11.58 7.15 -74.82
N SER A 166 -12.59 7.93 -75.19
CA SER A 166 -14.05 7.68 -75.17
C SER A 166 -14.70 6.95 -73.99
N ASP A 167 -15.64 7.70 -73.38
CA ASP A 167 -16.96 7.31 -72.87
C ASP A 167 -17.13 6.35 -71.68
N SER A 168 -17.80 6.90 -70.67
CA SER A 168 -18.90 6.34 -69.87
C SER A 168 -18.69 4.99 -69.17
N ASP A 169 -18.61 5.01 -67.83
CA ASP A 169 -19.75 4.74 -66.94
C ASP A 169 -19.30 4.20 -65.57
N ILE A 170 -19.77 4.90 -64.54
CA ILE A 170 -20.34 4.41 -63.28
C ILE A 170 -19.76 3.11 -62.69
N LEU A 171 -19.10 3.22 -61.55
CA LEU A 171 -19.56 2.74 -60.22
C LEU A 171 -18.33 2.45 -59.35
N GLY A 172 -18.42 2.83 -58.08
CA GLY A 172 -17.62 2.19 -57.03
C GLY A 172 -16.55 3.09 -56.43
N ASP A 173 -17.00 4.13 -55.75
CA ASP A 173 -16.70 4.31 -54.33
C ASP A 173 -16.37 2.95 -53.67
N PHE A 174 -15.09 2.58 -53.56
CA PHE A 174 -14.61 1.51 -52.69
C PHE A 174 -13.09 1.67 -52.51
N ASP A 175 -12.66 1.60 -51.24
CA ASP A 175 -11.31 1.36 -50.72
C ASP A 175 -10.39 2.51 -50.28
N ASP A 176 -10.64 3.80 -50.55
CA ASP A 176 -9.78 4.86 -49.99
C ASP A 176 -10.11 5.17 -48.51
N GLU A 177 -11.37 5.04 -48.08
CA GLU A 177 -11.73 5.15 -46.66
C GLU A 177 -11.41 3.87 -45.88
N GLU A 178 -11.40 2.69 -46.49
CA GLU A 178 -11.21 1.42 -45.75
C GLU A 178 -9.74 1.16 -45.41
N GLU A 179 -8.77 1.57 -46.24
CA GLU A 179 -7.35 1.41 -45.92
C GLU A 179 -6.83 2.50 -44.97
N GLU A 180 -7.31 3.75 -45.07
CA GLU A 180 -6.99 4.80 -44.09
C GLU A 180 -7.69 4.55 -42.74
N ASN A 181 -8.92 4.01 -42.73
CA ASN A 181 -9.57 3.56 -41.49
C ASN A 181 -8.89 2.33 -40.89
N ASN A 182 -8.43 1.35 -41.68
CA ASN A 182 -7.65 0.21 -41.17
C ASN A 182 -6.26 0.63 -40.67
N LEU A 183 -5.60 1.62 -41.30
CA LEU A 183 -4.32 2.15 -40.85
C LEU A 183 -4.49 3.02 -39.59
N ASN A 184 -5.54 3.83 -39.52
CA ASN A 184 -5.91 4.60 -38.33
C ASN A 184 -6.41 3.69 -37.20
N GLU A 185 -7.03 2.54 -37.51
CA GLU A 185 -7.41 1.51 -36.55
C GLU A 185 -6.20 0.68 -36.09
N GLN A 186 -5.21 0.39 -36.95
CA GLN A 186 -3.93 -0.20 -36.54
C GLN A 186 -3.06 0.78 -35.74
N ILE A 187 -3.12 2.09 -36.05
CA ILE A 187 -2.45 3.15 -35.30
C ILE A 187 -3.17 3.38 -33.97
N ASN A 188 -4.51 3.39 -33.91
CA ASN A 188 -5.27 3.51 -32.66
C ASN A 188 -5.18 2.24 -31.78
N ASN A 189 -5.16 1.04 -32.37
CA ASN A 189 -4.91 -0.21 -31.64
C ASN A 189 -3.45 -0.37 -31.18
N LYS A 190 -2.46 0.28 -31.83
CA LYS A 190 -1.07 0.34 -31.33
C LYS A 190 -0.76 1.56 -30.46
N ASN A 191 -1.55 2.62 -30.52
CA ASN A 191 -1.56 3.70 -29.51
C ASN A 191 -2.23 3.22 -28.20
N ASN A 192 -2.96 2.11 -28.25
CA ASN A 192 -3.17 1.19 -27.12
C ASN A 192 -1.94 0.30 -26.87
N LEU A 193 -0.73 0.86 -26.97
CA LEU A 193 0.42 0.31 -26.24
C LEU A 193 -0.09 0.12 -24.81
N PRO A 194 0.01 -1.09 -24.22
CA PRO A 194 -0.63 -1.35 -22.94
C PRO A 194 -0.20 -0.23 -22.00
N LYS A 195 -1.18 0.58 -21.53
CA LYS A 195 -0.94 1.52 -20.44
C LYS A 195 -0.12 0.73 -19.44
N THR A 196 1.11 1.18 -19.21
CA THR A 196 2.09 0.40 -18.46
C THR A 196 1.40 -0.17 -17.24
N ASN A 197 1.72 -1.40 -16.84
CA ASN A 197 1.19 -1.96 -15.59
C ASN A 197 1.35 -0.94 -14.44
N PHE A 198 2.39 -0.10 -14.51
CA PHE A 198 2.64 1.06 -13.67
C PHE A 198 1.65 2.24 -13.82
N GLN A 199 1.23 2.66 -15.01
CA GLN A 199 0.19 3.71 -15.18
C GLN A 199 -1.18 3.24 -14.70
N ARG A 200 -1.46 1.94 -14.77
CA ARG A 200 -2.69 1.35 -14.21
C ARG A 200 -2.61 1.29 -12.68
N GLU A 201 -1.48 0.85 -12.12
CA GLU A 201 -1.24 0.84 -10.66
C GLU A 201 -1.18 2.26 -10.06
N ALA A 202 -0.60 3.25 -10.76
CA ALA A 202 -0.58 4.65 -10.32
C ALA A 202 -1.99 5.27 -10.31
N LYS A 203 -2.84 4.95 -11.29
CA LYS A 203 -4.25 5.39 -11.31
C LYS A 203 -5.09 4.71 -10.23
N GLU A 204 -4.84 3.43 -9.95
CA GLU A 204 -5.50 2.73 -8.83
C GLU A 204 -5.07 3.28 -7.47
N PHE A 205 -3.79 3.59 -7.29
CA PHE A 205 -3.29 4.19 -6.04
C PHE A 205 -3.83 5.62 -5.84
N ASP A 206 -3.93 6.42 -6.91
CA ASP A 206 -4.57 7.74 -6.86
C ASP A 206 -6.08 7.65 -6.58
N ALA A 207 -6.76 6.66 -7.16
CA ALA A 207 -8.16 6.38 -6.86
C ALA A 207 -8.34 5.93 -5.40
N MET A 208 -7.41 5.12 -4.88
CA MET A 208 -7.42 4.64 -3.50
C MET A 208 -7.14 5.78 -2.51
N LYS A 209 -6.17 6.67 -2.79
CA LYS A 209 -5.95 7.91 -2.01
C LYS A 209 -7.17 8.81 -1.99
N ARG A 210 -7.88 8.95 -3.12
CA ARG A 210 -9.14 9.71 -3.18
C ARG A 210 -10.26 9.05 -2.40
N LEU A 211 -10.35 7.71 -2.39
CA LEU A 211 -11.30 6.98 -1.56
C LEU A 211 -11.01 7.16 -0.06
N PHE A 212 -9.74 7.10 0.35
CA PHE A 212 -9.34 7.36 1.74
C PHE A 212 -9.53 8.84 2.16
N SER A 213 -9.30 9.79 1.26
CA SER A 213 -9.59 11.21 1.49
C SER A 213 -11.10 11.50 1.56
N LYS A 214 -11.94 10.71 0.88
CA LYS A 214 -13.40 10.87 0.85
C LYS A 214 -14.10 10.07 1.94
N LYS A 215 -13.46 9.03 2.48
CA LYS A 215 -13.87 8.33 3.71
C LYS A 215 -13.49 9.20 4.91
N ARG A 216 -14.28 10.25 5.12
CA ARG A 216 -14.38 10.95 6.40
C ARG A 216 -14.63 9.89 7.47
N ILE A 217 -13.68 9.71 8.37
CA ILE A 217 -13.84 8.96 9.62
C ILE A 217 -15.20 9.37 10.20
N PRO A 218 -16.12 8.45 10.52
CA PRO A 218 -17.38 8.83 11.15
C PRO A 218 -17.02 9.65 12.39
N SER A 219 -17.50 10.88 12.42
CA SER A 219 -17.29 11.81 13.52
C SER A 219 -17.64 11.11 14.81
N MET A 220 -16.69 11.11 15.74
CA MET A 220 -16.88 10.69 17.12
C MET A 220 -18.13 11.42 17.66
N SER A 221 -19.09 10.64 18.14
CA SER A 221 -20.36 11.11 18.70
C SER A 221 -20.13 12.26 19.69
N THR A 222 -21.00 13.27 19.64
CA THR A 222 -21.01 14.48 20.48
C THR A 222 -20.97 14.20 21.99
N LYS A 223 -21.25 12.96 22.43
CA LYS A 223 -21.08 12.55 23.83
C LYS A 223 -19.62 12.38 24.27
N GLN A 224 -18.67 12.12 23.36
CA GLN A 224 -17.24 11.98 23.73
C GLN A 224 -16.49 13.32 23.75
N GLN A 225 -16.94 14.32 22.98
CA GLN A 225 -16.30 15.65 22.93
C GLN A 225 -16.38 16.37 24.29
N ASN A 226 -17.50 16.22 25.01
CA ASN A 226 -17.68 16.83 26.32
C ASN A 226 -16.76 16.22 27.38
N LYS A 227 -16.39 14.93 27.24
CA LYS A 227 -15.45 14.27 28.16
C LYS A 227 -14.01 14.78 27.96
N TRP A 228 -13.63 15.09 26.73
CA TRP A 228 -12.33 15.69 26.39
C TRP A 228 -12.21 17.15 26.79
N ASN A 229 -13.29 17.95 26.69
CA ASN A 229 -13.27 19.35 27.09
C ASN A 229 -13.22 19.52 28.63
N ILE A 230 -13.84 18.62 29.40
CA ILE A 230 -13.73 18.63 30.88
C ILE A 230 -12.29 18.36 31.34
N TRP A 231 -11.60 17.42 30.69
CA TRP A 231 -10.19 17.13 30.99
C TRP A 231 -9.24 18.27 30.61
N LYS A 232 -9.59 19.08 29.61
CA LYS A 232 -8.80 20.24 29.15
C LYS A 232 -8.96 21.47 30.06
N ILE A 233 -10.05 21.57 30.82
CA ILE A 233 -10.30 22.67 31.77
C ILE A 233 -9.72 22.35 33.15
N LEU A 234 -9.62 21.07 33.53
CA LEU A 234 -9.02 20.63 34.80
C LEU A 234 -7.47 20.62 34.79
N THR A 235 -6.85 21.02 33.69
CA THR A 235 -5.37 21.03 33.52
C THR A 235 -4.80 22.42 33.16
N MET A 236 -5.58 23.49 33.37
CA MET A 236 -5.08 24.87 33.48
C MET A 236 -5.17 25.37 34.92
#